data_AF-A0A960K859-F1
#
_entry.id   AF-A0A960K859-F1
#
_cell.length_a   1.000
_cell.length_b   1.000
_cell.length_c   1.000
_cell.angle_alpha   90.00
_cell.angle_beta   90.00
_cell.angle_gamma   90.00
#
_symmetry.space_group_name_H-M   'P 1'
#
loop_
_entity.id
_entity.type
_entity.pdbx_description
1 polymer ?
#
loop_
_entity_poly.entity_id
_entity_poly.type
_entity_poly.pdbx_seq_one_letter_code
_entity_poly.pdbx_strand_id
1 'polypeptide(L)' 'MTTVIQGIAGLKELVGQHLGYSDYLEITQERVNTFADATGDHQWIHVDPERAKAESPFGGPIAHGYLTLSLGP' A
#
# COMPACT_ATOMS: atom_id res chain seq x y z
N MET A 1 -5.76 -13.10 15.46
CA MET A 1 -5.92 -13.01 16.94
C MET A 1 -5.57 -11.59 17.31
N THR A 2 -6.48 -10.86 17.98
CA THR A 2 -6.28 -9.44 18.26
C THR A 2 -5.37 -9.25 19.47
N THR A 3 -4.30 -8.47 19.31
CA THR A 3 -3.43 -8.06 20.42
C THR A 3 -3.99 -6.80 21.06
N VAL A 4 -4.38 -6.88 22.34
CA VAL A 4 -4.87 -5.72 23.10
C VAL A 4 -3.72 -5.15 23.92
N ILE A 5 -3.36 -3.89 23.67
CA ILE A 5 -2.24 -3.21 24.32
C ILE A 5 -2.79 -2.11 25.23
N GLN A 6 -2.42 -2.16 26.52
CA GLN A 6 -2.91 -1.21 27.52
C GLN A 6 -1.97 0.02 27.61
N GLY A 7 -2.34 1.07 26.87
CA GLY A 7 -1.66 2.36 26.90
C GLY A 7 -0.21 2.34 26.38
N ILE A 8 0.46 3.48 26.50
CA ILE A 8 1.82 3.67 26.00
C ILE A 8 2.83 2.78 26.74
N ALA A 9 2.63 2.55 28.05
CA ALA A 9 3.51 1.69 28.83
C ALA A 9 3.49 0.25 28.32
N GLY A 10 2.30 -0.33 28.11
CA GLY A 10 2.16 -1.67 27.55
C GLY A 10 2.71 -1.79 26.12
N LEU A 11 2.62 -0.73 25.31
CA LEU A 11 3.21 -0.74 23.96
C LEU A 11 4.75 -0.82 24.01
N LYS A 12 5.38 -0.12 24.96
CA LYS A 12 6.84 -0.12 25.13
C LYS A 12 7.38 -1.49 25.54
N GLU A 13 6.61 -2.29 26.28
CA GLU A 13 6.99 -3.64 26.68
C GLU A 13 7.09 -4.61 25.49
N LEU A 14 6.48 -4.26 24.35
CA LEU A 14 6.44 -5.09 23.14
C LEU A 14 7.52 -4.70 22.10
N VAL A 15 8.46 -3.82 22.44
CA VAL A 15 9.57 -3.46 21.53
C VAL A 15 10.35 -4.71 21.12
N GLY A 16 10.55 -4.87 19.80
CA GLY A 16 11.23 -6.03 19.21
C GLY A 16 10.34 -7.26 19.04
N GLN A 17 9.08 -7.22 19.47
CA GLN A 17 8.13 -8.32 19.26
C GLN A 17 7.30 -8.12 17.98
N HIS A 18 6.97 -9.22 17.31
CA HIS A 18 6.10 -9.21 16.14
C HIS A 18 4.62 -9.10 16.57
N LEU A 19 3.90 -8.08 16.10
CA LEU A 19 2.51 -7.81 16.52
C LEU A 19 1.44 -8.54 15.71
N GLY A 20 1.84 -9.25 14.65
CA GLY A 20 0.95 -9.97 13.75
C GLY A 20 0.98 -9.41 12.33
N TYR A 21 0.19 -10.03 11.45
CA TYR A 21 -0.01 -9.60 10.07
C TYR A 21 -1.45 -9.07 9.94
N SER A 22 -1.65 -8.10 9.04
CA SER A 22 -3.01 -7.78 8.58
C SER A 22 -3.55 -8.92 7.72
N ASP A 23 -4.85 -8.89 7.46
CA ASP A 23 -5.39 -9.66 6.35
C ASP A 23 -4.83 -9.14 5.01
N TYR A 24 -4.88 -9.98 3.98
CA TYR A 24 -4.52 -9.57 2.63
C TYR A 24 -5.48 -8.49 2.15
N LEU A 25 -4.92 -7.45 1.51
CA LEU A 25 -5.67 -6.40 0.84
C LEU A 25 -5.43 -6.49 -0.66
N GLU A 26 -6.52 -6.62 -1.43
CA GLU A 26 -6.44 -6.55 -2.88
C GLU A 26 -6.15 -5.11 -3.33
N ILE A 27 -5.15 -4.97 -4.20
CA ILE A 27 -4.79 -3.69 -4.81
C ILE A 27 -5.45 -3.59 -6.18
N THR A 28 -6.56 -2.88 -6.22
CA THR A 28 -7.33 -2.65 -7.45
C THR A 28 -6.81 -1.44 -8.22
N GLN A 29 -7.04 -1.41 -9.53
CA GLN A 29 -6.73 -0.24 -10.36
C GLN A 29 -7.47 1.02 -9.90
N GLU A 30 -8.70 0.87 -9.40
CA GLU A 30 -9.48 1.99 -8.85
C GLU A 30 -8.78 2.65 -7.64
N ARG A 31 -8.20 1.84 -6.74
CA ARG A 31 -7.42 2.34 -5.60
C ARG A 31 -6.17 3.10 -6.07
N VAL A 32 -5.47 2.56 -7.06
CA VAL A 32 -4.29 3.20 -7.67
C VAL A 32 -4.68 4.55 -8.29
N ASN A 33 -5.77 4.60 -9.06
CA ASN A 33 -6.26 5.83 -9.67
C ASN A 33 -6.71 6.86 -8.63
N THR A 34 -7.40 6.43 -7.58
CA THR A 34 -7.83 7.31 -6.49
C THR A 34 -6.62 7.91 -5.76
N PHE A 35 -5.55 7.13 -5.59
CA PHE A 35 -4.31 7.63 -5.01
C PHE A 35 -3.61 8.64 -5.93
N ALA A 36 -3.62 8.40 -7.25
CA ALA A 36 -3.13 9.37 -8.23
C ALA A 36 -3.90 10.70 -8.13
N ASP A 37 -5.23 10.64 -8.05
CA ASP A 37 -6.07 11.84 -7.92
C ASP A 37 -5.80 12.61 -6.62
N ALA A 38 -5.54 11.89 -5.52
CA ALA A 38 -5.25 12.50 -4.23
C ALA A 38 -3.87 13.15 -4.15
N THR A 39 -2.90 12.65 -4.92
CA THR A 39 -1.48 13.04 -4.81
C THR A 39 -0.97 13.85 -6.01
N GLY A 40 -1.70 13.85 -7.11
CA GLY A 40 -1.28 14.43 -8.39
C GLY A 40 -0.27 13.57 -9.16
N ASP A 41 0.02 12.35 -8.70
CA ASP A 41 0.90 11.43 -9.41
C ASP A 41 0.13 10.57 -10.41
N HIS A 42 -0.09 11.14 -11.59
CA HIS A 42 -0.69 10.48 -12.75
C HIS A 42 0.37 9.89 -13.69
N GLN A 43 1.53 9.45 -13.18
CA GLN A 43 2.53 8.79 -14.03
C GLN A 43 1.92 7.55 -14.71
N TRP A 44 2.10 7.43 -16.03
CA TRP A 44 1.40 6.44 -16.86
C TRP A 44 1.59 4.98 -16.43
N ILE A 45 2.71 4.65 -15.78
CA ILE A 45 2.96 3.30 -15.24
C ILE A 45 1.96 2.90 -14.15
N HIS A 46 1.24 3.86 -13.57
CA HIS A 46 0.22 3.66 -12.55
C HIS A 46 -1.19 3.71 -13.15
N VAL A 47 -1.49 4.70 -13.98
CA VAL A 47 -2.87 5.07 -14.34
C VAL A 47 -3.29 4.72 -15.77
N ASP A 48 -2.38 4.26 -16.62
CA ASP A 48 -2.67 3.85 -18.01
C ASP A 48 -2.37 2.36 -18.20
N PRO A 49 -3.35 1.46 -17.95
CA PRO A 49 -3.13 0.02 -18.04
C PRO A 49 -2.73 -0.47 -19.43
N GLU A 50 -3.25 0.15 -20.49
CA GLU A 50 -2.99 -0.30 -21.85
C GLU A 50 -1.57 0.06 -22.27
N ARG A 51 -1.15 1.31 -21.99
CA ARG A 51 0.23 1.71 -22.20
C ARG A 51 1.18 0.94 -21.29
N ALA A 52 0.82 0.73 -20.03
CA ALA A 52 1.63 -0.03 -19.09
C ALA A 52 1.86 -1.47 -19.56
N LYS A 53 0.84 -2.16 -20.08
CA LYS A 53 1.03 -3.50 -20.68
C LYS A 53 1.95 -3.49 -21.90
N ALA A 54 1.88 -2.45 -22.73
CA ALA A 54 2.63 -2.37 -23.99
C ALA A 54 4.10 -1.92 -23.81
N GLU A 55 4.35 -0.96 -22.92
CA GLU A 55 5.63 -0.24 -22.82
C GLU A 55 6.36 -0.45 -21.49
N SER A 56 5.66 -0.86 -20.42
CA SER A 56 6.28 -0.95 -19.10
C SER A 56 7.21 -2.16 -19.01
N PRO A 57 8.40 -2.01 -18.39
CA PRO A 57 9.26 -3.16 -18.08
C PRO A 57 8.61 -4.12 -17.05
N PHE A 58 7.53 -3.71 -16.40
CA PHE A 58 6.79 -4.52 -15.42
C PHE A 58 5.69 -5.39 -16.05
N GLY A 59 5.40 -5.24 -17.34
CA GLY A 59 4.39 -6.05 -18.05
C GLY A 59 2.93 -5.68 -17.75
N GLY A 60 2.69 -4.56 -17.07
CA GLY A 60 1.36 -4.08 -16.69
C GLY A 60 1.45 -2.84 -15.79
N PRO A 61 0.30 -2.27 -15.37
CA PRO A 61 0.28 -1.17 -14.41
C PRO A 61 0.78 -1.65 -13.05
N ILE A 62 1.47 -0.77 -12.33
CA ILE A 62 1.92 -1.02 -10.97
C ILE A 62 1.33 0.03 -10.02
N ALA A 63 1.17 -0.31 -8.74
CA ALA A 63 0.76 0.66 -7.74
C ALA A 63 1.87 1.71 -7.49
N HIS A 64 1.47 2.88 -6.99
CA HIS A 64 2.41 3.88 -6.47
C HIS A 64 3.20 3.30 -5.29
N GLY A 65 4.52 3.53 -5.25
CA GLY A 65 5.31 3.14 -4.09
C GLY A 65 4.83 3.82 -2.79
N TYR A 66 4.39 5.07 -2.90
CA TYR A 66 3.79 5.80 -1.77
C TYR A 66 2.41 5.28 -1.36
N LEU A 67 1.65 4.65 -2.26
CA LEU A 67 0.42 3.96 -1.87
C LEU A 67 0.78 2.76 -0.98
N THR A 68 1.74 1.93 -1.37
CA THR A 68 2.20 0.80 -0.55
C THR A 68 2.71 1.26 0.82
N LEU A 69 3.50 2.33 0.88
CA LEU A 69 3.95 2.91 2.15
C LEU A 69 2.78 3.38 3.02
N SER A 70 1.78 4.02 2.42
CA SER A 70 0.61 4.55 3.13
C SER A 70 -0.33 3.48 3.68
N LEU A 71 -0.19 2.22 3.25
CA LEU A 71 -0.95 1.08 3.77
C LEU A 71 -0.31 0.44 5.01
N GLY A 72 0.95 0.78 5.30
CA GLY A 72 1.65 0.33 6.51
C GLY A 72 1.20 1.09 7.77
N PRO A 73 1.45 0.52 8.97
CA PRO A 73 1.24 1.18 10.25
C PRO A 73 2.26 2.29 10.54
#